data_AF-A0A833VZ72-F1
#
_entry.id   AF-A0A833VZ72-F1
#
_cell.length_a   1.000
_cell.length_b   1.000
_cell.length_c   1.000
_cell.angle_alpha   90.00
_cell.angle_beta   90.00
_cell.angle_gamma   90.00
#
_symmetry.space_group_name_H-M   'P 1'
#
loop_
_entity.id
_entity.type
_entity.pdbx_description
1 polymer ?
#
loop_
_entity_poly.entity_id
_entity_poly.type
_entity_poly.pdbx_seq_one_letter_code
_entity_poly.pdbx_strand_id
1 'polypeptide(L)'
;MPNISFLQDECGLSVRQIVQLMKCSKLITHRPEVLKMKAEKADELGVARSSGAFVYALTIVTYLSQCKIDARLNNLRRLGLSQEEVALMISKAPLLLKTPEEVVGTRMKFLIKEHVIPGLHRAYADASSGNIVEIEWFKSI
;
A
#
# COMPACT_ATOMS: atom_id res chain seq x y z
N MET A 1 19.88 -11.97 10.75
CA MET A 1 19.30 -12.51 9.49
C MET A 1 19.30 -11.38 8.47
N PRO A 2 20.00 -11.50 7.32
CA PRO A 2 20.22 -10.38 6.40
C PRO A 2 18.95 -9.64 5.98
N ASN A 3 17.87 -10.38 5.71
CA ASN A 3 16.58 -9.79 5.31
C ASN A 3 15.88 -9.03 6.44
N ILE A 4 15.97 -9.52 7.68
CA ILE A 4 15.36 -8.83 8.83
C ILE A 4 16.12 -7.54 9.12
N SER A 5 17.46 -7.60 9.12
CA SER A 5 18.31 -6.41 9.32
C SER A 5 18.04 -5.35 8.26
N PHE A 6 17.98 -5.72 6.97
CA PHE A 6 17.61 -4.77 5.91
C PHE A 6 16.24 -4.12 6.15
N LEU A 7 15.22 -4.91 6.52
CA LEU A 7 13.88 -4.38 6.77
C LEU A 7 13.82 -3.44 7.99
N GLN A 8 14.65 -3.67 9.02
CA GLN A 8 14.73 -2.80 10.19
C GLN A 8 15.56 -1.54 9.90
N ASP A 9 16.79 -1.74 9.44
CA ASP A 9 17.81 -0.70 9.37
C ASP A 9 17.63 0.20 8.15
N GLU A 10 17.29 -0.37 6.99
CA GLU A 10 17.16 0.38 5.73
C GLU A 10 15.70 0.69 5.34
N CYS A 11 14.73 -0.07 5.86
CA CYS A 11 13.31 0.20 5.62
C CYS A 11 12.57 0.75 6.85
N GLY A 12 13.21 0.84 8.01
CA GLY A 12 12.62 1.44 9.21
C GLY A 12 11.43 0.66 9.78
N LEU A 13 11.27 -0.62 9.43
CA LEU A 13 10.14 -1.41 9.90
C LEU A 13 10.35 -1.87 11.34
N SER A 14 9.32 -1.66 12.16
CA SER A 14 9.26 -2.23 13.51
C SER A 14 9.20 -3.76 13.47
N VAL A 15 9.60 -4.40 14.58
CA VAL A 15 9.48 -5.85 14.77
C VAL A 15 8.04 -6.33 14.51
N ARG A 16 7.03 -5.56 14.97
CA ARG A 16 5.61 -5.88 14.74
C ARG A 16 5.26 -5.91 13.26
N GLN A 17 5.72 -4.93 12.49
CA GLN A 17 5.50 -4.85 11.03
C GLN A 17 6.21 -6.00 10.30
N ILE A 18 7.40 -6.38 10.74
CA ILE A 18 8.15 -7.50 10.14
C ILE A 18 7.42 -8.83 10.41
N VAL A 19 6.94 -9.05 11.64
CA VAL A 19 6.12 -10.23 11.97
C VAL A 19 4.85 -10.27 11.12
N GLN A 20 4.20 -9.12 10.89
CA GLN A 20 3.05 -9.04 9.98
C GLN A 20 3.44 -9.40 8.53
N LEU A 21 4.57 -8.90 8.05
CA LEU A 21 5.07 -9.21 6.71
C LEU A 21 5.38 -10.70 6.55
N MET A 22 5.91 -11.37 7.58
CA MET A 22 6.15 -12.82 7.59
C MET A 22 4.85 -13.63 7.45
N LYS A 23 3.75 -13.16 8.05
CA LYS A 23 2.45 -13.84 7.94
C LYS A 23 1.82 -13.67 6.58
N CYS A 24 2.02 -12.50 5.96
CA CYS A 24 1.34 -12.14 4.73
C CYS A 24 2.18 -12.39 3.47
N SER A 25 3.49 -12.63 3.58
CA SER A 25 4.41 -12.67 2.45
C SER A 25 5.56 -13.67 2.60
N LYS A 26 5.97 -14.30 1.50
CA LYS A 26 7.19 -15.11 1.41
C LYS A 26 8.47 -14.26 1.29
N LEU A 27 8.35 -12.93 1.34
CA LEU A 27 9.45 -11.99 1.08
C LEU A 27 10.70 -12.24 1.96
N ILE A 28 10.52 -12.64 3.23
CA ILE A 28 11.65 -12.88 4.14
C ILE A 28 12.47 -14.11 3.73
N THR A 29 11.90 -15.01 2.93
CA THR A 29 12.60 -16.21 2.42
C THR A 29 13.31 -15.97 1.08
N HIS A 30 13.10 -14.81 0.44
CA HIS A 30 13.77 -14.48 -0.80
C HIS A 30 15.26 -14.19 -0.57
N ARG A 31 16.06 -14.25 -1.63
CA ARG A 31 17.44 -13.76 -1.60
C ARG A 31 17.45 -12.26 -1.25
N PRO A 32 18.44 -11.76 -0.48
CA PRO A 32 18.50 -10.35 -0.09
C PRO A 32 18.41 -9.37 -1.26
N GLU A 33 18.99 -9.70 -2.40
CA GLU A 33 18.98 -8.87 -3.61
C GLU A 33 17.56 -8.74 -4.18
N VAL A 34 16.78 -9.83 -4.13
CA VAL A 34 15.37 -9.82 -4.55
C VAL A 34 14.54 -8.98 -3.59
N LEU A 35 14.79 -9.08 -2.29
CA LEU A 35 14.12 -8.25 -1.29
C LEU A 35 14.38 -6.75 -1.53
N LYS A 36 15.64 -6.37 -1.80
CA LYS A 36 16.01 -4.97 -2.11
C LYS A 36 15.29 -4.46 -3.37
N MET A 37 15.31 -5.24 -4.46
CA MET A 37 14.57 -4.90 -5.69
C MET A 37 13.05 -4.76 -5.45
N LYS A 38 12.48 -5.56 -4.55
CA LYS A 38 11.06 -5.43 -4.17
C LYS A 38 10.81 -4.18 -3.33
N ALA A 39 11.74 -3.80 -2.45
CA ALA A 39 11.64 -2.56 -1.69
C ALA A 39 11.67 -1.33 -2.61
N GLU A 40 12.57 -1.31 -3.59
CA GLU A 40 12.63 -0.26 -4.62
C GLU A 40 11.31 -0.13 -5.39
N LYS A 41 10.72 -1.26 -5.81
CA LYS A 41 9.40 -1.26 -6.44
C LYS A 41 8.27 -0.77 -5.54
N ALA A 42 8.38 -0.96 -4.23
CA ALA A 42 7.42 -0.40 -3.29
C ALA A 42 7.61 1.11 -3.12
N ASP A 43 8.85 1.61 -3.19
CA ASP A 43 9.14 3.05 -3.21
C ASP A 43 8.58 3.72 -4.47
N GLU A 44 8.65 3.07 -5.63
CA GLU A 44 8.06 3.52 -6.90
C GLU A 44 6.52 3.69 -6.84
N LEU A 45 5.84 3.03 -5.89
CA LEU A 45 4.42 3.24 -5.62
C LEU A 45 4.13 4.51 -4.80
N GLY A 46 5.15 5.27 -4.43
CA GLY A 46 5.05 6.50 -3.65
C GLY A 46 4.79 6.26 -2.16
N VAL A 47 5.01 5.04 -1.65
CA VAL A 47 4.77 4.69 -0.26
C VAL A 47 6.04 4.90 0.55
N ALA A 48 6.02 5.83 1.50
CA ALA A 48 7.17 6.06 2.38
C ALA A 48 7.49 4.82 3.23
N ARG A 49 8.77 4.43 3.31
CA ARG A 49 9.22 3.26 4.07
C ARG A 49 8.85 3.31 5.56
N SER A 50 8.84 4.51 6.14
CA SER A 50 8.44 4.76 7.53
C SER A 50 6.94 4.60 7.78
N SER A 51 6.11 4.50 6.74
CA SER A 51 4.66 4.34 6.87
C SER A 51 4.27 2.90 7.18
N GLY A 52 3.23 2.73 8.00
CA GLY A 52 2.55 1.45 8.17
C GLY A 52 2.09 0.82 6.85
N ALA A 53 1.82 1.66 5.84
CA ALA A 53 1.41 1.24 4.50
C ALA A 53 2.50 0.46 3.74
N PHE A 54 3.79 0.66 4.10
CA PHE A 54 4.90 0.04 3.37
C PHE A 54 4.88 -1.49 3.43
N VAL A 55 4.42 -2.08 4.53
CA VAL A 55 4.21 -3.54 4.65
C VAL A 55 3.24 -4.06 3.58
N TYR A 56 2.20 -3.30 3.28
CA TYR A 56 1.23 -3.66 2.25
C TYR A 56 1.78 -3.46 0.85
N ALA A 57 2.54 -2.37 0.61
CA ALA A 57 3.23 -2.15 -0.65
C ALA A 57 4.19 -3.31 -0.97
N LEU A 58 5.04 -3.71 -0.01
CA LEU A 58 5.93 -4.86 -0.11
C LEU A 58 5.17 -6.16 -0.40
N THR A 59 4.04 -6.36 0.28
CA THR A 59 3.18 -7.53 0.03
C THR A 59 2.69 -7.52 -1.43
N ILE A 60 2.22 -6.39 -1.94
CA ILE A 60 1.67 -6.27 -3.29
C ILE A 60 2.72 -6.55 -4.35
N VAL A 61 3.89 -5.91 -4.26
CA VAL A 61 4.98 -6.14 -5.22
C VAL A 61 5.55 -7.56 -5.11
N THR A 62 5.35 -8.26 -3.98
CA THR A 62 5.71 -9.67 -3.86
C THR A 62 4.79 -10.56 -4.69
N TYR A 63 3.48 -10.34 -4.64
CA TYR A 63 2.48 -11.23 -5.24
C TYR A 63 2.04 -10.85 -6.65
N LEU A 64 2.14 -9.57 -7.01
CA LEU A 64 1.73 -9.09 -8.33
C LEU A 64 2.94 -8.87 -9.21
N SER A 65 2.79 -9.24 -10.49
CA SER A 65 3.73 -8.83 -11.53
C SER A 65 3.56 -7.33 -11.81
N GLN A 66 4.61 -6.70 -12.34
CA GLN A 66 4.56 -5.28 -12.71
C GLN A 66 3.40 -4.98 -13.66
N CYS A 67 3.22 -5.81 -14.69
CA CYS A 67 2.10 -5.70 -15.63
C CYS A 67 0.72 -5.70 -14.93
N LYS A 68 0.53 -6.51 -13.87
CA LYS A 68 -0.73 -6.50 -13.09
C LYS A 68 -0.89 -5.22 -12.27
N ILE A 69 0.21 -4.69 -11.71
CA ILE A 69 0.20 -3.43 -10.98
C ILE A 69 -0.17 -2.29 -11.94
N ASP A 70 0.49 -2.20 -13.09
CA ASP A 70 0.27 -1.16 -14.09
C ASP A 70 -1.17 -1.20 -14.64
N ALA A 71 -1.69 -2.39 -14.90
CA ALA A 71 -3.09 -2.57 -15.31
C ALA A 71 -4.06 -2.02 -14.25
N ARG A 72 -3.81 -2.31 -12.96
CA ARG A 72 -4.66 -1.83 -11.85
C ARG A 72 -4.56 -0.31 -11.67
N LEU A 73 -3.37 0.28 -11.84
CA LEU A 73 -3.18 1.73 -11.85
C LEU A 73 -3.89 2.40 -13.03
N ASN A 74 -3.84 1.79 -14.22
CA ASN A 74 -4.58 2.29 -15.38
C ASN A 74 -6.08 2.21 -15.20
N ASN A 75 -6.59 1.17 -14.52
CA ASN A 75 -8.01 1.07 -14.20
C ASN A 75 -8.46 2.18 -13.25
N LEU A 76 -7.65 2.54 -12.25
CA LEU A 76 -7.89 3.70 -11.40
C LEU A 76 -8.02 5.00 -12.22
N ARG A 77 -7.10 5.24 -13.15
CA ARG A 77 -7.13 6.43 -14.04
C ARG A 77 -8.36 6.46 -14.93
N ARG A 78 -8.81 5.30 -15.44
CA ARG A 78 -10.03 5.18 -16.26
C ARG A 78 -11.32 5.54 -15.50
N LEU A 79 -11.27 5.65 -14.17
CA LEU A 79 -12.39 6.13 -13.36
C LEU A 79 -12.45 7.66 -13.26
N GLY A 80 -11.60 8.39 -13.98
CA GLY A 80 -11.56 9.85 -14.01
C GLY A 80 -10.59 10.46 -12.99
N LEU A 81 -9.77 9.64 -12.32
CA LEU A 81 -8.75 10.11 -11.38
C LEU A 81 -7.52 10.63 -12.14
N SER A 82 -6.97 11.75 -11.69
CA SER A 82 -5.68 12.26 -12.15
C SER A 82 -4.53 11.36 -11.73
N GLN A 83 -3.36 11.53 -12.36
CA GLN A 83 -2.18 10.76 -12.00
C GLN A 83 -1.76 11.01 -10.53
N GLU A 84 -1.90 12.26 -10.08
CA GLU A 84 -1.58 12.71 -8.72
C GLU A 84 -2.57 12.12 -7.71
N GLU A 85 -3.86 12.10 -8.03
CA GLU A 85 -4.89 11.50 -7.17
C GLU A 85 -4.68 10.00 -7.00
N VAL A 86 -4.34 9.29 -8.08
CA VAL A 86 -4.00 7.87 -8.02
C VAL A 86 -2.75 7.65 -7.16
N ALA A 87 -1.70 8.44 -7.33
CA ALA A 87 -0.48 8.33 -6.53
C ALA A 87 -0.75 8.60 -5.03
N LEU A 88 -1.53 9.62 -4.72
CA LEU A 88 -1.93 9.94 -3.35
C LEU A 88 -2.77 8.81 -2.73
N MET A 89 -3.68 8.24 -3.51
CA MET A 89 -4.52 7.13 -3.07
C MET A 89 -3.69 5.87 -2.79
N ILE A 90 -2.77 5.51 -3.69
CA ILE A 90 -1.92 4.33 -3.54
C ILE A 90 -0.89 4.49 -2.44
N SER A 91 -0.29 5.68 -2.27
CA SER A 91 0.66 5.95 -1.19
C SER A 91 0.04 5.73 0.20
N LYS A 92 -1.26 6.03 0.34
CA LYS A 92 -2.03 5.86 1.59
C LYS A 92 -2.67 4.49 1.73
N ALA A 93 -3.16 3.91 0.65
CA ALA A 93 -3.91 2.65 0.64
C ALA A 93 -3.45 1.70 -0.48
N PRO A 94 -2.23 1.13 -0.38
CA PRO A 94 -1.70 0.24 -1.43
C PRO A 94 -2.63 -0.96 -1.70
N LEU A 95 -3.32 -1.46 -0.67
CA LEU A 95 -4.23 -2.62 -0.74
C LEU A 95 -5.32 -2.52 -1.80
N LEU A 96 -5.65 -1.32 -2.29
CA LEU A 96 -6.53 -1.14 -3.44
C LEU A 96 -6.01 -1.89 -4.67
N LEU A 97 -4.69 -1.96 -4.83
CA LEU A 97 -4.05 -2.74 -5.89
C LEU A 97 -4.11 -4.25 -5.64
N LYS A 98 -4.63 -4.78 -4.53
CA LYS A 98 -4.79 -6.23 -4.33
C LYS A 98 -6.11 -6.74 -4.94
N THR A 99 -7.11 -5.89 -5.01
CA THR A 99 -8.46 -6.24 -5.46
C THR A 99 -8.50 -6.42 -7.00
N PRO A 100 -9.12 -7.48 -7.53
CA PRO A 100 -9.31 -7.66 -8.98
C PRO A 100 -10.23 -6.60 -9.59
N GLU A 101 -9.99 -6.28 -10.86
CA GLU A 101 -10.67 -5.22 -11.64
C GLU A 101 -12.20 -5.26 -11.54
N GLU A 102 -12.79 -6.45 -11.67
CA GLU A 102 -14.24 -6.67 -11.63
C GLU A 102 -14.89 -6.20 -10.31
N VAL A 103 -14.15 -6.26 -9.21
CA VAL A 103 -14.61 -5.85 -7.88
C VAL A 103 -14.27 -4.38 -7.59
N VAL A 104 -13.16 -3.92 -8.15
CA VAL A 104 -12.65 -2.56 -8.03
C VAL A 104 -13.57 -1.55 -8.73
N GLY A 105 -14.06 -1.85 -9.94
CA GLY A 105 -14.90 -0.93 -10.70
C GLY A 105 -16.16 -0.48 -9.95
N THR A 106 -16.85 -1.40 -9.28
CA THR A 106 -18.11 -1.09 -8.54
C THR A 106 -17.83 -0.38 -7.22
N ARG A 107 -16.86 -0.87 -6.43
CA ARG A 107 -16.53 -0.30 -5.11
C ARG A 107 -15.86 1.07 -5.23
N MET A 108 -15.05 1.29 -6.25
CA MET A 108 -14.31 2.52 -6.43
C MET A 108 -15.12 3.59 -7.14
N LYS A 109 -16.04 3.22 -8.05
CA LYS A 109 -17.08 4.16 -8.54
C LYS A 109 -17.94 4.68 -7.40
N PHE A 110 -18.26 3.85 -6.40
CA PHE A 110 -18.96 4.30 -5.19
C PHE A 110 -18.13 5.31 -4.40
N LEU A 111 -16.85 5.01 -4.12
CA LEU A 111 -15.93 5.91 -3.40
C LEU A 111 -15.65 7.23 -4.16
N ILE A 112 -15.60 7.20 -5.49
CA ILE A 112 -15.38 8.40 -6.33
C ILE A 112 -16.67 9.22 -6.42
N LYS A 113 -17.84 8.58 -6.51
CA LYS A 113 -19.17 9.24 -6.57
C LYS A 113 -19.57 9.90 -5.26
N GLU A 114 -19.19 9.32 -4.12
CA GLU A 114 -19.35 9.88 -2.77
C GLU A 114 -18.34 11.01 -2.43
N HIS A 115 -17.68 11.56 -3.46
CA HIS A 115 -16.59 12.54 -3.39
C HIS A 115 -15.28 11.93 -2.90
N VAL A 116 -14.18 12.34 -3.54
CA VAL A 116 -12.79 12.06 -3.14
C VAL A 116 -12.56 12.68 -1.73
N ILE A 117 -13.08 11.97 -0.74
CA ILE A 117 -13.13 12.12 0.72
C ILE A 117 -13.17 13.57 1.27
N PRO A 118 -14.37 14.17 1.46
CA PRO A 118 -14.55 15.28 2.39
C PRO A 118 -14.29 14.77 3.83
N GLY A 119 -13.25 15.31 4.50
CA GLY A 119 -12.91 14.95 5.89
C GLY A 119 -11.52 14.36 6.12
N LEU A 120 -10.74 14.09 5.06
CA LEU A 120 -9.38 13.58 5.18
C LEU A 120 -8.43 14.56 5.91
N HIS A 121 -8.74 15.86 5.92
CA HIS A 121 -7.98 16.87 6.66
C HIS A 121 -8.08 16.69 8.18
N ARG A 122 -9.19 16.16 8.70
CA ARG A 122 -9.39 15.92 10.14
C ARG A 122 -8.68 14.64 10.58
N ALA A 123 -8.83 13.57 9.80
CA ALA A 123 -8.14 12.30 10.04
C ALA A 123 -6.60 12.42 9.96
N TYR A 124 -6.09 13.36 9.14
CA TYR A 124 -4.64 13.63 9.06
C TYR A 124 -4.11 14.45 10.24
N ALA A 125 -4.87 15.44 10.71
CA ALA A 125 -4.52 16.23 11.90
C ALA A 125 -4.48 15.37 13.18
N ASP A 126 -5.40 14.40 13.29
CA ASP A 126 -5.44 13.46 14.41
C ASP A 126 -4.31 12.42 14.33
N ALA A 127 -3.91 11.99 13.12
CA ALA A 127 -2.78 11.07 12.94
C ALA A 127 -1.42 11.71 13.31
N SER A 128 -1.26 13.01 13.10
CA SER A 128 -0.10 13.79 13.58
C SER A 128 -0.05 13.96 15.10
N SER A 129 -1.12 13.59 15.83
CA SER A 129 -1.16 13.61 17.31
C SER A 129 -0.79 12.27 17.96
N GLY A 130 -0.38 11.26 17.17
CA GLY A 130 0.14 9.99 17.68
C GLY A 130 -0.93 8.96 18.06
N ASN A 131 -2.21 9.22 17.79
CA ASN A 131 -3.26 8.23 17.95
C ASN A 131 -3.44 7.40 16.66
N ILE A 132 -3.08 6.13 16.75
CA ILE A 132 -3.29 5.13 15.71
C ILE A 132 -4.79 4.81 15.67
N VAL A 133 -5.55 5.54 14.86
CA VAL A 133 -6.91 5.13 14.53
C VAL A 133 -6.80 4.00 13.52
N GLU A 134 -7.09 2.78 13.98
CA GLU A 134 -7.27 1.61 13.13
C GLU A 134 -8.31 1.96 12.06
N ILE A 135 -7.89 2.08 10.79
CA ILE A 135 -8.81 2.35 9.69
C ILE A 135 -9.65 1.09 9.49
N GLU A 136 -10.82 1.04 10.13
CA GLU A 136 -11.81 -0.05 10.02
C GLU A 136 -12.47 -0.16 8.64
N TRP A 137 -12.14 0.74 7.70
CA TRP A 137 -12.78 0.85 6.38
C TRP A 137 -12.66 -0.41 5.50
N PHE A 138 -11.69 -1.30 5.76
CA PHE A 138 -11.55 -2.56 5.00
C PHE A 138 -12.27 -3.76 5.63
N LYS A 139 -12.80 -3.66 6.86
CA LYS A 139 -13.47 -4.80 7.54
C LYS A 139 -14.92 -5.03 7.07
N SER A 140 -15.50 -4.09 6.33
CA SER A 140 -16.88 -4.20 5.79
C SER A 140 -16.91 -4.43 4.26
N ILE A 141 -15.83 -4.98 3.70
CA ILE A 141 -15.62 -5.26 2.28
C ILE A 141 -15.46 -6.77 2.07
#